data_AF-A0A347UGW6-F1
#
_entry.id   AF-A0A347UGW6-F1
#
_cell.length_a   1.000
_cell.length_b   1.000
_cell.length_c   1.000
_cell.angle_alpha   90.00
_cell.angle_beta   90.00
_cell.angle_gamma   90.00
#
_symmetry.space_group_name_H-M   'P 1'
#
loop_
_entity.id
_entity.type
_entity.pdbx_description
1 polymer ?
#
loop_
_entity_poly.entity_id
_entity_poly.type
_entity_poly.pdbx_seq_one_letter_code
_entity_poly.pdbx_strand_id
1 'polypeptide(L)'
;MNDATNRETIKKARESFTGQNLTESQADIVAGLTGIIDRHIHKTGSFREPLTDYAHAFARSEKFDAMKGEMIIRDFYKARYGRTMNTTRETLLENEKNLPETAREQALQAARQTLDAISKGKTEPFYKSYDREGSALARELSITESGAKHLMSECYQSVEGRALYEAGKKLEEKYHRPNAEAARQERIEAQTLRQNPAR
;
A
#
# COMPACT_ATOMS: atom_id res chain seq x y z
N MET A 1 -7.10 -8.60 5.81
CA MET A 1 -7.93 -9.73 5.35
C MET A 1 -7.15 -11.00 5.60
N ASN A 2 -7.71 -11.97 6.33
CA ASN A 2 -7.00 -13.22 6.63
C ASN A 2 -6.95 -14.10 5.37
N ASP A 3 -5.93 -14.97 5.25
CA ASP A 3 -5.69 -15.77 4.04
C ASP A 3 -6.89 -16.68 3.69
N ALA A 4 -7.59 -17.20 4.70
CA ALA A 4 -8.82 -17.97 4.50
C ALA A 4 -9.96 -17.16 3.84
N THR A 5 -10.20 -15.93 4.29
CA THR A 5 -11.21 -15.05 3.70
C THR A 5 -10.85 -14.66 2.27
N ASN A 6 -9.55 -14.47 1.98
CA ASN A 6 -9.07 -14.17 0.64
C ASN A 6 -9.28 -15.34 -0.33
N ARG A 7 -9.02 -16.58 0.11
CA ARG A 7 -9.29 -17.79 -0.69
C ARG A 7 -10.79 -17.96 -0.96
N GLU A 8 -11.63 -17.68 0.04
CA GLU A 8 -13.08 -17.78 -0.10
C GLU A 8 -13.63 -16.76 -1.11
N THR A 9 -13.17 -15.51 -1.08
CA THR A 9 -13.63 -14.49 -2.02
C THR A 9 -13.14 -14.73 -3.44
N ILE A 10 -11.92 -15.27 -3.61
CA ILE A 10 -11.42 -15.70 -4.93
C ILE A 10 -12.28 -16.87 -5.45
N LYS A 11 -12.64 -17.83 -4.60
CA LYS A 11 -13.53 -18.93 -4.99
C LYS A 11 -14.90 -18.42 -5.46
N LYS A 12 -15.52 -17.52 -4.71
CA LYS A 12 -16.79 -16.88 -5.12
C LYS A 12 -16.68 -16.14 -6.45
N ALA A 13 -15.57 -15.44 -6.69
CA ALA A 13 -15.33 -14.75 -7.95
C ALA A 13 -15.16 -15.74 -9.13
N ARG A 14 -14.50 -16.88 -8.91
CA ARG A 14 -14.41 -17.98 -9.89
C ARG A 14 -15.77 -18.59 -10.23
N GLU A 15 -16.64 -18.72 -9.23
CA GLU A 15 -17.99 -19.26 -9.40
C GLU A 15 -18.97 -18.26 -10.04
N SER A 16 -18.57 -17.00 -10.22
CA SER A 16 -19.39 -15.98 -10.89
C SER A 16 -19.55 -16.23 -12.39
N PHE A 17 -20.54 -15.60 -13.02
CA PHE A 17 -20.80 -15.72 -14.47
C PHE A 17 -19.54 -15.44 -15.31
N THR A 18 -18.82 -14.35 -15.02
CA THR A 18 -17.58 -14.02 -15.72
C THR A 18 -16.47 -15.00 -15.37
N GLY A 19 -16.35 -15.40 -14.10
CA GLY A 19 -15.32 -16.33 -13.64
C GLY A 19 -15.40 -17.73 -14.25
N GLN A 20 -16.61 -18.27 -14.42
CA GLN A 20 -16.83 -19.60 -15.01
C GLN A 20 -16.45 -19.67 -16.49
N ASN A 21 -16.42 -18.52 -17.17
CA ASN A 21 -16.05 -18.42 -18.59
C ASN A 21 -14.54 -18.22 -18.81
N LEU A 22 -13.75 -18.11 -17.73
CA LEU A 22 -12.30 -17.99 -17.80
C LEU A 22 -11.64 -19.36 -17.66
N THR A 23 -10.49 -19.54 -18.32
CA THR A 23 -9.59 -20.65 -17.99
C THR A 23 -9.04 -20.48 -16.56
N GLU A 24 -8.52 -21.56 -15.98
CA GLU A 24 -7.91 -21.50 -14.65
C GLU A 24 -6.78 -20.45 -14.57
N SER A 25 -5.92 -20.41 -15.59
CA SER A 25 -4.83 -19.44 -15.70
C SER A 25 -5.33 -18.00 -15.81
N GLN A 26 -6.37 -17.75 -16.61
CA GLN A 26 -6.98 -16.43 -16.72
C GLN A 26 -7.59 -15.99 -15.39
N ALA A 27 -8.28 -16.90 -14.69
CA ALA A 27 -8.86 -16.62 -13.39
C ALA A 27 -7.80 -16.29 -12.33
N ASP A 28 -6.65 -16.99 -12.32
CA ASP A 28 -5.53 -16.67 -11.43
C ASP A 28 -4.93 -15.30 -11.72
N ILE A 29 -4.72 -14.98 -13.00
CA ILE A 29 -4.22 -13.65 -13.42
C ILE A 29 -5.18 -12.57 -12.95
N VAL A 30 -6.48 -12.68 -13.24
CA VAL A 30 -7.48 -11.68 -12.86
C VAL A 30 -7.62 -11.57 -11.34
N ALA A 31 -7.47 -12.67 -10.59
CA ALA A 31 -7.40 -12.61 -9.13
C ALA A 31 -6.18 -11.80 -8.65
N GLY A 32 -5.01 -11.95 -9.28
CA GLY A 32 -3.86 -11.09 -9.02
C GLY A 32 -4.14 -9.61 -9.31
N LEU A 33 -4.64 -9.32 -10.51
CA LEU A 33 -4.91 -7.95 -10.97
C LEU A 33 -5.93 -7.22 -10.10
N THR A 34 -7.03 -7.88 -9.74
CA THR A 34 -8.06 -7.30 -8.85
C THR A 34 -7.54 -7.04 -7.44
N GLY A 35 -6.56 -7.81 -6.96
CA GLY A 35 -5.86 -7.54 -5.70
C GLY A 35 -4.99 -6.29 -5.76
N ILE A 36 -4.23 -6.13 -6.85
CA ILE A 36 -3.39 -4.94 -7.08
C ILE A 36 -4.25 -3.68 -7.19
N ILE A 37 -5.34 -3.75 -7.96
CA ILE A 37 -6.26 -2.62 -8.14
C ILE A 37 -6.93 -2.25 -6.82
N ASP A 38 -7.39 -3.24 -6.04
CA ASP A 38 -7.97 -2.98 -4.72
C ASP A 38 -6.98 -2.27 -3.79
N ARG A 39 -5.74 -2.76 -3.74
CA ARG A 39 -4.67 -2.14 -2.97
C ARG A 39 -4.40 -0.71 -3.42
N HIS A 40 -4.43 -0.46 -4.73
CA HIS A 40 -4.22 0.86 -5.30
C HIS A 40 -5.36 1.82 -4.93
N ILE A 41 -6.63 1.38 -4.98
CA ILE A 41 -7.79 2.18 -4.55
C ILE A 41 -7.65 2.58 -3.09
N HIS A 42 -7.31 1.64 -2.20
CA HIS A 42 -7.10 1.96 -0.78
C HIS A 42 -5.88 2.85 -0.55
N LYS A 43 -4.88 2.79 -1.44
CA LYS A 43 -3.70 3.65 -1.33
C LYS A 43 -3.99 5.09 -1.76
N THR A 44 -4.61 5.28 -2.93
CA THR A 44 -4.65 6.59 -3.63
C THR A 44 -6.05 7.11 -3.90
N GLY A 45 -7.11 6.30 -3.74
CA GLY A 45 -8.47 6.68 -4.16
C GLY A 45 -8.64 6.73 -5.70
N SER A 46 -7.75 6.09 -6.46
CA SER A 46 -7.84 5.99 -7.92
C SER A 46 -7.80 4.53 -8.39
N PHE A 47 -8.25 4.28 -9.62
CA PHE A 47 -8.12 2.97 -10.27
C PHE A 47 -8.15 2.99 -11.79
N ARG A 48 -8.55 4.09 -12.44
CA ARG A 48 -8.78 4.11 -13.90
C ARG A 48 -7.53 3.79 -14.69
N GLU A 49 -6.43 4.49 -14.40
CA GLU A 49 -5.13 4.26 -15.05
C GLU A 49 -4.60 2.82 -14.84
N PRO A 50 -4.46 2.31 -13.59
CA PRO A 50 -3.99 0.93 -13.42
C PRO A 50 -4.96 -0.10 -14.02
N LEU A 51 -6.28 0.15 -14.00
CA LEU A 51 -7.25 -0.74 -14.64
C LEU A 51 -7.03 -0.79 -16.15
N THR A 52 -6.87 0.35 -16.81
CA THR A 52 -6.60 0.43 -18.25
C THR A 52 -5.27 -0.27 -18.58
N ASP A 53 -4.19 0.02 -17.85
CA ASP A 53 -2.88 -0.60 -18.07
C ASP A 53 -2.93 -2.12 -17.91
N TYR A 54 -3.56 -2.61 -16.85
CA TYR A 54 -3.68 -4.04 -16.60
C TYR A 54 -4.64 -4.73 -17.56
N ALA A 55 -5.70 -4.07 -18.01
CA ALA A 55 -6.59 -4.59 -19.04
C ALA A 55 -5.87 -4.77 -20.38
N HIS A 56 -5.07 -3.79 -20.79
CA HIS A 56 -4.20 -3.91 -21.96
C HIS A 56 -3.19 -5.05 -21.78
N ALA A 57 -2.50 -5.10 -20.64
CA ALA A 57 -1.51 -6.13 -20.38
C ALA A 57 -2.12 -7.54 -20.39
N PHE A 58 -3.30 -7.72 -19.80
CA PHE A 58 -4.04 -8.98 -19.75
C PHE A 58 -4.50 -9.42 -21.14
N ALA A 59 -5.04 -8.50 -21.95
CA ALA A 59 -5.51 -8.81 -23.30
C ALA A 59 -4.39 -9.21 -24.28
N ARG A 60 -3.14 -8.72 -24.08
CA ARG A 60 -2.02 -8.99 -25.02
C ARG A 60 -1.71 -10.47 -25.25
N SER A 61 -1.91 -11.30 -24.24
CA SER A 61 -1.65 -12.75 -24.32
C SER A 61 -2.90 -13.58 -24.57
N GLU A 62 -4.04 -12.94 -24.83
CA GLU A 62 -5.35 -13.58 -24.80
C GLU A 62 -6.15 -13.33 -26.09
N LYS A 63 -7.19 -14.14 -26.33
CA LYS A 63 -8.06 -14.05 -27.53
C LYS A 63 -9.18 -13.00 -27.38
N PHE A 64 -8.94 -11.92 -26.66
CA PHE A 64 -9.90 -10.82 -26.48
C PHE A 64 -9.19 -9.46 -26.44
N ASP A 65 -9.94 -8.39 -26.69
CA ASP A 65 -9.42 -7.03 -26.66
C ASP A 65 -9.36 -6.43 -25.25
N ALA A 66 -8.72 -5.26 -25.12
CA ALA A 66 -8.56 -4.58 -23.85
C ALA A 66 -9.90 -4.15 -23.21
N MET A 67 -10.92 -3.84 -24.03
CA MET A 67 -12.26 -3.48 -23.51
C MET A 67 -12.90 -4.68 -22.79
N LYS A 68 -12.83 -5.86 -23.42
CA LYS A 68 -13.30 -7.10 -22.79
C LYS A 68 -12.44 -7.47 -21.57
N GLY A 69 -11.12 -7.25 -21.63
CA GLY A 69 -10.23 -7.42 -20.48
C GLY A 69 -10.63 -6.54 -19.29
N GLU A 70 -10.94 -5.27 -19.53
CA GLU A 70 -11.40 -4.33 -18.50
C GLU A 70 -12.72 -4.78 -17.87
N MET A 71 -13.70 -5.19 -18.69
CA MET A 71 -14.99 -5.70 -18.23
C MET A 71 -14.80 -6.94 -17.34
N ILE A 72 -13.95 -7.89 -17.76
CA ILE A 72 -13.63 -9.09 -16.97
C ILE A 72 -13.06 -8.71 -15.60
N ILE A 73 -12.08 -7.80 -15.57
CA ILE A 73 -11.45 -7.37 -14.31
C ILE A 73 -12.47 -6.68 -13.38
N ARG A 74 -13.36 -5.82 -13.92
CA ARG A 74 -14.41 -5.14 -13.15
C ARG A 74 -15.42 -6.11 -12.56
N ASP A 75 -15.91 -7.06 -13.35
CA ASP A 75 -16.89 -8.05 -12.90
C ASP A 75 -16.28 -8.98 -11.85
N PHE A 76 -15.05 -9.45 -12.08
CA PHE A 76 -14.33 -10.29 -11.13
C PHE A 76 -14.07 -9.54 -9.82
N TYR A 77 -13.68 -8.25 -9.88
CA TYR A 77 -13.54 -7.39 -8.70
C TYR A 77 -14.87 -7.32 -7.92
N LYS A 78 -15.98 -7.05 -8.61
CA LYS A 78 -17.30 -6.94 -7.99
C LYS A 78 -17.71 -8.25 -7.33
N ALA A 79 -17.49 -9.39 -7.99
CA ALA A 79 -17.79 -10.71 -7.43
C ALA A 79 -16.91 -11.02 -6.20
N ARG A 80 -15.63 -10.63 -6.24
CA ARG A 80 -14.68 -10.87 -5.15
C ARG A 80 -14.95 -10.02 -3.91
N TYR A 81 -15.21 -8.72 -4.09
CA TYR A 81 -15.30 -7.76 -2.98
C TYR A 81 -16.74 -7.36 -2.63
N GLY A 82 -17.73 -7.83 -3.39
CA GLY A 82 -19.15 -7.52 -3.18
C GLY A 82 -19.56 -6.10 -3.56
N ARG A 83 -18.63 -5.27 -4.07
CA ARG A 83 -18.84 -3.87 -4.44
C ARG A 83 -18.02 -3.51 -5.66
N THR A 84 -18.43 -2.46 -6.38
CA THR A 84 -17.66 -1.99 -7.54
C THR A 84 -16.42 -1.20 -7.10
N MET A 85 -15.42 -1.10 -7.98
CA MET A 85 -14.24 -0.25 -7.74
C MET A 85 -14.62 1.20 -7.45
N ASN A 86 -15.65 1.72 -8.14
CA ASN A 86 -16.13 3.09 -7.93
C ASN A 86 -16.77 3.24 -6.56
N THR A 87 -17.60 2.27 -6.13
CA THR A 87 -18.20 2.26 -4.80
C THR A 87 -17.13 2.21 -3.71
N THR A 88 -16.08 1.39 -3.85
CA THR A 88 -14.95 1.36 -2.91
C THR A 88 -14.29 2.75 -2.82
N ARG A 89 -13.97 3.35 -3.99
CA ARG A 89 -13.37 4.69 -4.05
C ARG A 89 -14.25 5.74 -3.36
N GLU A 90 -15.53 5.80 -3.69
CA GLU A 90 -16.46 6.79 -3.15
C GLU A 90 -16.60 6.64 -1.63
N THR A 91 -16.67 5.41 -1.13
CA THR A 91 -16.73 5.13 0.31
C THR A 91 -15.50 5.70 1.04
N LEU A 92 -14.30 5.45 0.51
CA LEU A 92 -13.06 5.95 1.13
C LEU A 92 -13.01 7.48 1.15
N LEU A 93 -13.40 8.14 0.05
CA LEU A 93 -13.41 9.60 -0.04
C LEU A 93 -14.51 10.24 0.83
N GLU A 94 -15.64 9.56 0.99
CA GLU A 94 -16.71 10.03 1.86
C GLU A 94 -16.33 9.90 3.33
N ASN A 95 -15.69 8.80 3.73
CA ASN A 95 -15.14 8.63 5.07
C ASN A 95 -14.08 9.70 5.39
N GLU A 96 -13.27 10.08 4.40
CA GLU A 96 -12.25 11.13 4.55
C GLU A 96 -12.85 12.52 4.76
N LYS A 97 -14.06 12.78 4.26
CA LYS A 97 -14.80 14.03 4.56
C LYS A 97 -15.48 14.00 5.92
N ASN A 98 -15.89 12.82 6.37
CA ASN A 98 -16.68 12.60 7.58
C ASN A 98 -15.83 11.89 8.65
N LEU A 99 -14.62 12.41 8.88
CA LEU A 99 -13.72 11.83 9.87
C LEU A 99 -14.32 11.91 11.28
N PRO A 100 -14.12 10.88 12.13
CA PRO A 100 -14.54 10.94 13.53
C PRO A 100 -13.76 12.04 14.28
N GLU A 101 -14.34 12.55 15.36
CA GLU A 101 -13.70 13.60 16.20
C GLU A 101 -12.32 13.17 16.72
N THR A 102 -12.11 11.86 16.94
CA THR A 102 -10.84 11.27 17.39
C THR A 102 -9.76 11.21 16.31
N ALA A 103 -10.11 11.42 15.03
CA ALA A 103 -9.19 11.19 13.92
C ALA A 103 -7.91 12.03 14.01
N ARG A 104 -8.02 13.28 14.50
CA ARG A 104 -6.86 14.18 14.66
C ARG A 104 -5.91 13.68 15.75
N GLU A 105 -6.44 13.18 16.85
CA GLU A 105 -5.64 12.61 17.93
C GLU A 105 -4.95 11.31 17.49
N GLN A 106 -5.69 10.41 16.83
CA GLN A 106 -5.15 9.18 16.25
C GLN A 106 -4.05 9.47 15.23
N ALA A 107 -4.24 10.46 14.35
CA ALA A 107 -3.25 10.86 13.37
C ALA A 107 -1.99 11.46 14.01
N LEU A 108 -2.13 12.29 15.05
CA LEU A 108 -1.00 12.80 15.80
C LEU A 108 -0.24 11.67 16.52
N GLN A 109 -0.96 10.71 17.10
CA GLN A 109 -0.35 9.54 17.72
C GLN A 109 0.44 8.71 16.71
N ALA A 110 -0.13 8.41 15.54
CA ALA A 110 0.54 7.69 14.45
C ALA A 110 1.79 8.45 13.95
N ALA A 111 1.72 9.78 13.86
CA ALA A 111 2.86 10.61 13.50
C ALA A 111 3.99 10.53 14.54
N ARG A 112 3.66 10.52 15.83
CA ARG A 112 4.66 10.34 16.91
C ARG A 112 5.25 8.92 16.91
N GLN A 113 4.44 7.90 16.68
CA GLN A 113 4.89 6.51 16.52
C GLN A 113 5.86 6.35 15.34
N THR A 114 5.62 7.07 14.23
CA THR A 114 6.55 7.13 13.09
C THR A 114 7.94 7.58 13.51
N LEU A 115 8.05 8.60 14.37
CA LEU A 115 9.32 9.14 14.87
C LEU A 115 9.95 8.26 15.95
N ASP A 116 9.13 7.66 16.81
CA ASP A 116 9.58 6.70 17.82
C ASP A 116 10.28 5.49 17.17
N ALA A 117 9.74 4.98 16.07
CA ALA A 117 10.34 3.86 15.32
C ALA A 117 11.72 4.19 14.72
N ILE A 118 12.07 5.46 14.54
CA ILE A 118 13.38 5.89 14.04
C ILE A 118 14.42 5.95 15.17
N SER A 119 13.96 6.21 16.40
CA SER A 119 14.84 6.51 17.55
C SER A 119 14.90 5.41 18.61
N LYS A 120 13.92 4.50 18.65
CA LYS A 120 13.78 3.46 19.69
C LYS A 120 13.88 2.06 19.11
N GLY A 121 14.51 1.15 19.86
CA GLY A 121 14.58 -0.27 19.53
C GLY A 121 15.36 -0.56 18.25
N LYS A 122 14.82 -1.48 17.42
CA LYS A 122 15.36 -1.75 16.07
C LYS A 122 14.92 -0.61 15.14
N THR A 123 15.79 0.39 15.01
CA THR A 123 15.50 1.59 14.25
C THR A 123 15.22 1.27 12.78
N GLU A 124 14.28 1.99 12.17
CA GLU A 124 13.97 1.89 10.75
C GLU A 124 13.95 3.27 10.08
N PRO A 125 14.18 3.35 8.75
CA PRO A 125 14.07 4.59 8.01
C PRO A 125 12.66 5.20 8.07
N PHE A 126 12.58 6.53 8.03
CA PHE A 126 11.34 7.30 8.08
C PHE A 126 10.31 6.81 7.07
N TYR A 127 10.72 6.53 5.83
CA TYR A 127 9.76 6.11 4.80
C TYR A 127 9.08 4.78 5.14
N LYS A 128 9.75 3.86 5.86
CA LYS A 128 9.17 2.58 6.26
C LYS A 128 8.18 2.75 7.41
N SER A 129 8.58 3.49 8.44
CA SER A 129 7.69 3.75 9.57
C SER A 129 6.48 4.57 9.13
N TYR A 130 6.69 5.61 8.32
CA TYR A 130 5.60 6.44 7.79
C TYR A 130 4.64 5.67 6.88
N ASP A 131 5.15 4.72 6.08
CA ASP A 131 4.29 3.84 5.29
C ASP A 131 3.47 2.89 6.17
N ARG A 132 4.09 2.28 7.19
CA ARG A 132 3.42 1.37 8.12
C ARG A 132 2.33 2.09 8.91
N GLU A 133 2.66 3.19 9.59
CA GLU A 133 1.72 3.91 10.45
C GLU A 133 0.60 4.55 9.61
N GLY A 134 0.93 5.12 8.44
CA GLY A 134 -0.09 5.62 7.53
C GLY A 134 -1.03 4.54 7.00
N SER A 135 -0.51 3.35 6.70
CA SER A 135 -1.33 2.19 6.28
C SER A 135 -2.20 1.65 7.41
N ALA A 136 -1.71 1.68 8.65
CA ALA A 136 -2.48 1.25 9.82
C ALA A 136 -3.63 2.21 10.10
N LEU A 137 -3.33 3.52 10.16
CA LEU A 137 -4.32 4.57 10.39
C LEU A 137 -5.39 4.60 9.30
N ALA A 138 -5.00 4.43 8.03
CA ALA A 138 -5.96 4.37 6.92
C ALA A 138 -6.98 3.25 7.08
N ARG A 139 -6.56 2.08 7.60
CA ARG A 139 -7.48 0.96 7.88
C ARG A 139 -8.39 1.25 9.06
N GLU A 140 -7.85 1.85 10.11
CA GLU A 140 -8.60 2.21 11.31
C GLU A 140 -9.70 3.23 11.00
N LEU A 141 -9.36 4.26 10.21
CA LEU A 141 -10.30 5.31 9.81
C LEU A 141 -11.10 4.96 8.54
N SER A 142 -10.80 3.84 7.89
CA SER A 142 -11.40 3.42 6.61
C SER A 142 -11.33 4.51 5.52
N ILE A 143 -10.15 5.14 5.38
CA ILE A 143 -9.85 6.18 4.38
C ILE A 143 -8.69 5.75 3.47
N THR A 144 -8.30 6.59 2.52
CA THR A 144 -7.12 6.34 1.70
C THR A 144 -5.82 6.48 2.50
N GLU A 145 -4.78 5.73 2.14
CA GLU A 145 -3.46 5.90 2.77
C GLU A 145 -2.84 7.25 2.52
N SER A 146 -3.07 7.82 1.34
CA SER A 146 -2.69 9.21 1.05
C SER A 146 -3.38 10.19 2.00
N GLY A 147 -4.69 10.04 2.23
CA GLY A 147 -5.46 10.86 3.16
C GLY A 147 -4.98 10.71 4.61
N ALA A 148 -4.75 9.48 5.07
CA ALA A 148 -4.22 9.21 6.41
C ALA A 148 -2.84 9.85 6.63
N LYS A 149 -1.92 9.71 5.66
CA LYS A 149 -0.57 10.31 5.69
C LYS A 149 -0.62 11.84 5.69
N HIS A 150 -1.54 12.41 4.89
CA HIS A 150 -1.78 13.85 4.88
C HIS A 150 -2.24 14.34 6.26
N LEU A 151 -3.26 13.67 6.84
CA LEU A 151 -3.78 13.99 8.17
C LEU A 151 -2.71 13.88 9.27
N MET A 152 -1.86 12.85 9.22
CA MET A 152 -0.71 12.71 10.13
C MET A 152 0.23 13.91 10.04
N SER A 153 0.58 14.33 8.83
CA SER A 153 1.50 15.44 8.59
C SER A 153 0.90 16.77 9.07
N GLU A 154 -0.37 17.02 8.76
CA GLU A 154 -1.07 18.24 9.17
C GLU A 154 -1.24 18.33 10.69
N CYS A 155 -1.72 17.26 11.33
CA CYS A 155 -1.92 17.24 12.78
C CYS A 155 -0.59 17.43 13.51
N TYR A 156 0.47 16.73 13.09
CA TYR A 156 1.80 16.90 13.67
C TYR A 156 2.31 18.33 13.51
N GLN A 157 2.23 18.92 12.30
CA GLN A 157 2.67 20.29 12.07
C GLN A 157 1.89 21.31 12.90
N SER A 158 0.57 21.13 13.04
CA SER A 158 -0.29 22.02 13.81
C SER A 158 0.05 22.04 15.31
N VAL A 159 0.50 20.91 15.87
CA VAL A 159 0.80 20.77 17.30
C VAL A 159 2.27 21.04 17.61
N GLU A 160 3.18 20.57 16.77
CA GLU A 160 4.63 20.58 17.03
C GLU A 160 5.35 21.74 16.35
N GLY A 161 4.64 22.54 15.53
CA GLY A 161 5.17 23.72 14.86
C GLY A 161 6.23 23.43 13.78
N ARG A 162 6.38 22.16 13.37
CA ARG A 162 7.37 21.73 12.38
C ARG A 162 6.84 20.57 11.55
N ALA A 163 7.32 20.44 10.31
CA ALA A 163 6.91 19.36 9.43
C ALA A 163 7.37 17.99 9.96
N LEU A 164 6.49 16.98 9.85
CA LEU A 164 6.77 15.61 10.27
C LEU A 164 7.98 15.01 9.54
N TYR A 165 8.06 15.23 8.23
CA TYR A 165 9.18 14.77 7.40
C TYR A 165 10.52 15.32 7.87
N GLU A 166 10.59 16.63 8.14
CA GLU A 166 11.81 17.29 8.63
C GLU A 166 12.23 16.78 10.00
N ALA A 167 11.27 16.56 10.90
CA ALA A 167 11.54 15.94 12.20
C ALA A 167 12.09 14.51 12.04
N GLY A 168 11.49 13.73 11.14
CA GLY A 168 11.94 12.38 10.79
C GLY A 168 13.35 12.34 10.23
N LYS A 169 13.68 13.23 9.29
CA LYS A 169 15.01 13.30 8.67
C LYS A 169 16.10 13.62 9.69
N LYS A 170 15.85 14.56 10.60
CA LYS A 170 16.80 14.87 11.70
C LYS A 170 17.02 13.67 12.62
N LEU A 171 15.99 12.86 12.87
CA LEU A 171 16.15 11.62 13.64
C LEU A 171 16.92 10.56 12.86
N GLU A 172 16.66 10.40 11.56
CA GLU A 172 17.42 9.46 10.72
C GLU A 172 18.91 9.80 10.68
N GLU A 173 19.25 11.10 10.55
CA GLU A 173 20.64 11.56 10.60
C GLU A 173 21.32 11.21 11.92
N LYS A 174 20.58 11.33 13.03
CA LYS A 174 21.11 11.07 14.38
C LYS A 174 21.22 9.58 14.71
N TYR A 175 20.24 8.77 14.32
CA TYR A 175 20.09 7.38 14.81
C TYR A 175 20.27 6.29 13.74
N HIS A 176 20.07 6.61 12.47
CA HIS A 176 20.08 5.61 11.40
C HIS A 176 21.31 5.72 10.50
N ARG A 177 21.76 6.94 10.18
CA ARG A 177 22.90 7.18 9.28
C ARG A 177 24.22 6.55 9.77
N PRO A 178 24.59 6.64 11.07
CA PRO A 178 25.82 6.01 11.56
C PRO A 178 25.82 4.49 11.39
N ASN A 179 24.69 3.84 11.66
CA ASN A 179 24.54 2.39 11.55
C ASN A 179 24.54 1.91 10.10
N ALA A 180 23.94 2.68 9.19
CA ALA A 180 23.91 2.37 7.77
C ALA A 180 25.31 2.52 7.12
N GLU A 181 26.07 3.52 7.54
CA GLU A 181 27.45 3.74 7.08
C GLU A 181 28.39 2.64 7.59
N ALA A 182 28.28 2.26 8.87
CA ALA A 182 29.03 1.12 9.44
C ALA A 182 28.73 -0.20 8.70
N ALA A 183 27.45 -0.53 8.49
CA ALA A 183 27.06 -1.73 7.75
C ALA A 183 27.50 -1.71 6.28
N ARG A 184 27.58 -0.53 5.66
CA ARG A 184 28.11 -0.38 4.30
C ARG A 184 29.61 -0.62 4.27
N GLN A 185 30.34 -0.10 5.26
CA GLN A 185 31.78 -0.28 5.39
C GLN A 185 32.14 -1.76 5.61
N GLU A 186 31.43 -2.45 6.51
CA GLU A 186 31.59 -3.90 6.73
C GLU A 186 31.34 -4.71 5.44
N ARG A 187 30.34 -4.33 4.63
CA ARG A 187 30.09 -5.00 3.34
C ARG A 187 31.19 -4.76 2.33
N ILE A 188 31.73 -3.55 2.27
CA ILE A 188 32.86 -3.21 1.39
C ILE A 188 34.09 -3.99 1.84
N GLU A 189 34.42 -3.99 3.13
CA GLU A 189 35.56 -4.74 3.68
C GLU A 189 35.41 -6.24 3.43
N ALA A 190 34.22 -6.82 3.67
CA ALA A 190 33.95 -8.23 3.36
C ALA A 190 34.04 -8.55 1.86
N GLN A 191 33.65 -7.63 0.98
CA GLN A 191 33.84 -7.80 -0.47
C GLN A 191 35.31 -7.67 -0.87
N THR A 192 36.06 -6.77 -0.25
CA THR A 192 37.48 -6.53 -0.52
C THR A 192 38.33 -7.73 -0.08
N LEU A 193 38.04 -8.29 1.11
CA LEU A 193 38.65 -9.53 1.62
C LEU A 193 38.35 -10.74 0.74
N ARG A 194 37.16 -10.82 0.14
CA ARG A 194 36.80 -11.87 -0.82
C ARG A 194 37.50 -11.72 -2.17
N GLN A 195 37.83 -10.51 -2.59
CA GLN A 195 38.49 -10.22 -3.87
C GLN A 195 40.03 -10.26 -3.78
N ASN A 196 40.60 -10.16 -2.58
CA ASN A 196 42.04 -10.24 -2.34
C ASN A 196 42.35 -11.19 -1.17
N PRO A 197 42.10 -12.51 -1.30
CA PRO A 197 42.61 -13.46 -0.35
C PRO A 197 44.14 -13.47 -0.53
N ALA A 198 44.88 -13.09 0.51
CA ALA A 198 46.34 -12.96 0.58
C ALA A 198 47.15 -13.60 -0.58
N ARG A 199 47.97 -12.78 -1.25
CA ARG A 199 49.11 -13.22 -2.06
C ARG A 199 50.10 -14.02 -1.20
#